data_AF-A0A502DCR4-F1
#
_entry.id   AF-A0A502DCR4-F1
#
_cell.length_a   1.000
_cell.length_b   1.000
_cell.length_c   1.000
_cell.angle_alpha   90.00
_cell.angle_beta   90.00
_cell.angle_gamma   90.00
#
_symmetry.space_group_name_H-M   'P 1'
#
loop_
_entity.id
_entity.type
_entity.pdbx_description
1 polymer ?
#
loop_
_entity_poly.entity_id
_entity_poly.type
_entity_poly.pdbx_seq_one_letter_code
_entity_poly.pdbx_strand_id
1 'polypeptide(L)'
;MLMTITNKRGKVFYRTKDRLFDLFDNLMAWWSPATRTVYLSISSKGADWKRWDDHNLLAVESLIRYDFNFDGCSVKVERLTASARALPCTEPFQWRLRIRDTAR
;
A
#
# COMPACT_ATOMS: atom_id res chain seq x y z
N MET A 1 8.57 10.06 -3.52
CA MET A 1 7.93 8.75 -3.38
C MET A 1 7.19 8.43 -4.67
N LEU A 2 7.21 7.18 -5.11
CA LEU A 2 6.43 6.66 -6.22
C LEU A 2 5.63 5.47 -5.68
N MET A 3 4.32 5.52 -5.84
CA MET A 3 3.40 4.46 -5.47
C MET A 3 2.82 3.82 -6.74
N THR A 4 2.74 2.50 -6.76
CA THR A 4 2.12 1.73 -7.84
C THR A 4 1.19 0.69 -7.24
N ILE A 5 -0.03 0.60 -7.76
CA ILE A 5 -1.04 -0.37 -7.34
C ILE A 5 -1.41 -1.25 -8.53
N THR A 6 -1.34 -2.56 -8.35
CA THR A 6 -1.60 -3.54 -9.39
C THR A 6 -2.54 -4.66 -8.93
N ASN A 7 -3.06 -5.43 -9.89
CA ASN A 7 -3.70 -6.72 -9.61
C ASN A 7 -2.67 -7.86 -9.58
N LYS A 8 -3.13 -9.10 -9.28
CA LYS A 8 -2.28 -10.31 -9.25
C LYS A 8 -1.53 -10.59 -10.57
N ARG A 9 -2.04 -10.11 -11.71
CA ARG A 9 -1.42 -10.28 -13.04
C ARG A 9 -0.48 -9.13 -13.41
N GLY A 10 -0.24 -8.18 -12.51
CA GLY A 10 0.59 -7.01 -12.76
C GLY A 10 -0.08 -5.90 -13.57
N LYS A 11 -1.39 -6.00 -13.86
CA LYS A 11 -2.13 -4.87 -14.48
C LYS A 11 -2.13 -3.70 -13.50
N VAL A 12 -1.65 -2.56 -13.96
CA VAL A 12 -1.60 -1.32 -13.17
C VAL A 12 -3.01 -0.72 -13.08
N PHE A 13 -3.45 -0.46 -11.86
CA PHE A 13 -4.61 0.38 -11.58
C PHE A 13 -4.19 1.84 -11.43
N TYR A 14 -3.15 2.07 -10.62
CA TYR A 14 -2.65 3.40 -10.32
C TYR A 14 -1.13 3.43 -10.29
N ARG A 15 -0.56 4.56 -10.74
CA ARG A 15 0.86 4.88 -10.60
C ARG A 15 0.99 6.38 -10.36
N THR A 16 1.43 6.77 -9.17
CA THR A 16 1.37 8.17 -8.73
C THR A 16 2.55 8.56 -7.86
N LYS A 17 2.88 9.86 -7.86
CA LYS A 17 3.80 10.49 -6.90
C LYS A 17 3.06 11.45 -5.96
N ASP A 18 1.74 11.53 -6.11
CA ASP A 18 0.91 12.39 -5.28
C ASP A 18 0.97 11.93 -3.83
N ARG A 19 1.21 12.90 -2.94
CA ARG A 19 1.31 12.71 -1.49
C ARG A 19 -0.05 12.71 -0.82
N LEU A 20 -1.07 13.23 -1.52
CA LEU A 20 -2.46 13.29 -1.07
C LEU A 20 -3.30 12.20 -1.72
N PHE A 21 -2.67 11.18 -2.30
CA PHE A 21 -3.40 10.05 -2.87
C PHE A 21 -4.05 9.23 -1.74
N ASP A 22 -5.36 9.27 -1.70
CA ASP A 22 -6.21 8.52 -0.78
C ASP A 22 -6.39 7.07 -1.27
N LEU A 23 -6.02 6.06 -0.46
CA LEU A 23 -6.13 4.66 -0.89
C LEU A 23 -7.59 4.20 -0.84
N PHE A 24 -8.35 4.62 0.17
CA PHE A 24 -9.74 4.23 0.32
C PHE A 24 -10.59 4.74 -0.86
N ASP A 25 -10.55 6.02 -1.17
CA ASP A 25 -11.38 6.62 -2.23
C ASP A 25 -11.09 5.98 -3.59
N ASN A 26 -9.82 5.76 -3.89
CA ASN A 26 -9.39 5.20 -5.17
C ASN A 26 -9.62 3.69 -5.28
N LEU A 27 -9.72 2.96 -4.16
CA LEU A 27 -9.87 1.51 -4.16
C LEU A 27 -11.27 1.02 -3.75
N MET A 28 -12.04 1.81 -3.02
CA MET A 28 -13.26 1.37 -2.34
C MET A 28 -14.45 2.35 -2.42
N ALA A 29 -14.31 3.63 -2.77
CA ALA A 29 -15.46 4.56 -2.75
C ALA A 29 -16.48 4.34 -3.91
N TRP A 30 -16.03 3.91 -5.09
CA TRP A 30 -16.89 3.81 -6.28
C TRP A 30 -17.31 2.37 -6.59
N TRP A 31 -18.62 2.07 -6.45
CA TRP A 31 -19.23 0.78 -6.85
C TRP A 31 -18.48 -0.45 -6.32
N SER A 32 -18.03 -0.38 -5.07
CA SER A 32 -16.98 -1.29 -4.61
C SER A 32 -17.48 -2.71 -4.35
N PRO A 33 -16.73 -3.73 -4.78
CA PRO A 33 -16.93 -5.09 -4.30
C PRO A 33 -16.70 -5.12 -2.78
N ALA A 34 -17.49 -5.92 -2.06
CA ALA A 34 -17.33 -6.12 -0.61
C ALA A 34 -15.91 -6.57 -0.20
N THR A 35 -15.14 -7.10 -1.15
CA THR A 35 -13.72 -7.44 -0.95
C THR A 35 -12.87 -7.06 -2.17
N ARG A 36 -11.61 -6.69 -1.92
CA ARG A 36 -10.63 -6.38 -2.96
C ARG A 36 -9.24 -6.84 -2.56
N THR A 37 -8.50 -7.43 -3.50
CA THR A 37 -7.07 -7.77 -3.30
C THR A 37 -6.23 -7.00 -4.30
N VAL A 38 -5.27 -6.23 -3.80
CA VAL A 38 -4.32 -5.44 -4.61
C VAL A 38 -2.90 -5.66 -4.15
N TYR A 39 -1.97 -5.27 -5.01
CA TYR A 39 -0.54 -5.34 -4.79
C TYR A 39 -0.02 -3.91 -4.83
N LEU A 40 0.42 -3.43 -3.67
CA LEU A 40 0.94 -2.09 -3.49
C LEU A 40 2.47 -2.14 -3.54
N SER A 41 3.07 -1.23 -4.30
CA SER A 41 4.51 -1.05 -4.35
C SER A 41 4.88 0.40 -4.12
N ILE A 42 5.86 0.64 -3.24
CA ILE A 42 6.37 1.99 -2.94
C ILE A 42 7.88 2.01 -3.13
N SER A 43 8.38 3.07 -3.77
CA SER A 43 9.79 3.46 -3.73
C SER A 43 9.93 4.94 -3.39
N SER A 44 11.06 5.34 -2.81
CA SER A 44 11.36 6.71 -2.43
C SER A 44 12.80 7.06 -2.76
N LYS A 45 12.99 8.27 -3.29
CA LYS A 45 14.30 8.92 -3.47
C LYS A 45 14.55 10.01 -2.42
N GLY A 46 13.77 10.03 -1.33
CA GLY A 46 13.88 11.03 -0.28
C GLY A 46 15.13 10.83 0.57
N ALA A 47 15.69 11.91 1.11
CA ALA A 47 16.90 11.86 1.94
C ALA A 47 16.66 11.15 3.29
N ASP A 48 15.45 11.27 3.84
CA ASP A 48 15.10 10.78 5.18
C ASP A 48 14.82 9.26 5.19
N TRP A 49 14.38 8.71 4.06
CA TRP A 49 14.03 7.29 3.90
C TRP A 49 15.04 6.62 2.99
N LYS A 50 16.12 6.11 3.58
CA LYS A 50 17.24 5.51 2.84
C LYS A 50 17.06 4.00 2.63
N ARG A 51 16.46 3.31 3.60
CA ARG A 51 16.31 1.85 3.59
C ARG A 51 14.94 1.44 4.13
N TRP A 52 14.45 0.32 3.61
CA TRP A 52 13.24 -0.34 4.11
C TRP A 52 13.53 -1.12 5.40
N ASP A 53 13.88 -0.44 6.48
CA ASP A 53 13.97 -1.08 7.79
C ASP A 53 12.57 -1.34 8.40
N ASP A 54 12.53 -2.12 9.48
CA ASP A 54 11.26 -2.46 10.13
C ASP A 54 10.50 -1.23 10.64
N HIS A 55 11.21 -0.16 11.03
CA HIS A 55 10.58 1.08 11.48
C HIS A 55 9.80 1.75 10.34
N ASN A 56 10.46 1.97 9.19
CA ASN A 56 9.87 2.56 8.00
C ASN A 56 8.74 1.69 7.43
N LEU A 57 8.90 0.36 7.44
CA LEU A 57 7.84 -0.56 7.02
C LEU A 57 6.62 -0.48 7.93
N LEU A 58 6.82 -0.50 9.26
CA LEU A 58 5.72 -0.39 10.22
C LEU A 58 5.00 0.97 10.10
N ALA A 59 5.73 2.05 9.81
CA ALA A 59 5.14 3.36 9.57
C ALA A 59 4.21 3.35 8.34
N VAL A 60 4.66 2.81 7.20
CA VAL A 60 3.81 2.65 5.99
C VAL A 60 2.60 1.76 6.29
N GLU A 61 2.82 0.63 6.95
CA GLU A 61 1.74 -0.32 7.26
C GLU A 61 0.71 0.26 8.24
N SER A 62 1.14 1.15 9.14
CA SER A 62 0.24 1.90 10.04
C SER A 62 -0.63 2.87 9.24
N LEU A 63 -0.02 3.64 8.33
CA LEU A 63 -0.75 4.57 7.46
C LEU A 63 -1.77 3.85 6.56
N ILE A 64 -1.39 2.73 5.95
CA ILE A 64 -2.32 1.90 5.16
C ILE A 64 -3.51 1.46 6.02
N ARG A 65 -3.26 0.96 7.23
CA ARG A 65 -4.35 0.51 8.12
C ARG A 65 -5.23 1.67 8.56
N TYR A 66 -4.64 2.83 8.86
CA TYR A 66 -5.36 4.02 9.27
C TYR A 66 -6.36 4.43 8.19
N ASP A 67 -5.92 4.51 6.94
CA ASP A 67 -6.74 4.89 5.78
C ASP A 67 -7.99 4.00 5.67
N PHE A 68 -7.82 2.68 5.63
CA PHE A 68 -8.98 1.77 5.46
C PHE A 68 -9.86 1.65 6.69
N ASN A 69 -9.27 1.61 7.89
CA ASN A 69 -10.03 1.37 9.12
C ASN A 69 -10.89 2.59 9.50
N PHE A 70 -10.43 3.80 9.15
CA PHE A 70 -11.20 5.02 9.39
C PHE A 70 -12.54 5.00 8.64
N ASP A 71 -12.54 4.48 7.41
CA ASP A 71 -13.72 4.42 6.54
C ASP A 71 -14.51 3.09 6.62
N GLY A 72 -14.35 2.34 7.72
CA GLY A 72 -15.14 1.12 7.96
C GLY A 72 -14.72 -0.10 7.13
N CYS A 73 -13.51 -0.11 6.57
CA CYS A 73 -12.92 -1.27 5.93
C CYS A 73 -11.88 -1.95 6.83
N SER A 74 -11.81 -3.27 6.78
CA SER A 74 -10.69 -4.03 7.34
C SER A 74 -9.66 -4.30 6.26
N VAL A 75 -8.36 -4.14 6.58
CA VAL A 75 -7.27 -4.45 5.67
C VAL A 75 -6.25 -5.39 6.29
N LYS A 76 -5.99 -6.52 5.60
CA LYS A 76 -4.85 -7.39 5.89
C LYS A 76 -3.67 -6.98 5.02
N VAL A 77 -2.59 -6.55 5.67
CA VAL A 77 -1.33 -6.13 5.03
C VAL A 77 -0.30 -7.24 5.16
N GLU A 78 0.31 -7.65 4.04
CA GLU A 78 1.31 -8.71 4.00
C GLU A 78 2.48 -8.30 3.13
N ARG A 79 3.70 -8.33 3.69
CA ARG A 79 4.95 -8.03 2.97
C ARG A 79 5.23 -9.14 1.95
N LEU A 80 5.52 -8.77 0.71
CA LEU A 80 5.88 -9.71 -0.35
C LEU A 80 7.39 -9.71 -0.65
N THR A 81 8.05 -8.57 -0.46
CA THR A 81 9.49 -8.46 -0.62
C THR A 81 10.18 -9.11 0.60
N ALA A 82 10.92 -10.19 0.37
CA ALA A 82 11.65 -10.89 1.43
C ALA A 82 12.86 -10.07 1.92
N SER A 83 13.09 -10.10 3.24
CA SER A 83 14.24 -9.50 3.95
C SER A 83 14.51 -8.02 3.61
N ALA A 84 13.85 -7.15 4.35
CA ALA A 84 14.00 -5.71 4.24
C ALA A 84 15.29 -5.17 4.90
N ARG A 85 16.08 -6.01 5.59
CA ARG A 85 17.35 -5.63 6.24
C ARG A 85 18.46 -5.33 5.24
N ALA A 86 18.23 -4.41 4.31
CA ALA A 86 19.21 -3.63 3.55
C ALA A 86 18.61 -2.99 2.29
N LEU A 87 17.37 -3.32 1.88
CA LEU A 87 16.84 -2.87 0.60
C LEU A 87 16.77 -1.33 0.58
N PRO A 88 17.47 -0.66 -0.37
CA PRO A 88 17.38 0.78 -0.51
C PRO A 88 15.94 1.20 -0.78
N CYS A 89 15.49 2.33 -0.22
CA CYS A 89 14.14 2.82 -0.49
C CYS A 89 13.91 3.18 -1.96
N THR A 90 14.97 3.39 -2.73
CA THR A 90 14.90 3.59 -4.18
C THR A 90 14.37 2.36 -4.91
N GLU A 91 14.56 1.18 -4.33
CA GLU A 91 13.98 -0.06 -4.81
C GLU A 91 12.55 -0.24 -4.27
N PRO A 92 11.64 -0.75 -5.10
CA PRO A 92 10.26 -0.95 -4.71
C PRO A 92 10.13 -2.01 -3.62
N PHE A 93 9.52 -1.65 -2.49
CA PHE A 93 9.00 -2.62 -1.53
C PHE A 93 7.54 -2.93 -1.86
N GLN A 94 7.13 -4.20 -1.72
CA GLN A 94 5.82 -4.66 -2.13
C GLN A 94 5.01 -5.26 -0.98
N TRP A 95 3.72 -4.94 -0.97
CA TRP A 95 2.72 -5.50 -0.07
C TRP A 95 1.55 -6.07 -0.85
N ARG A 96 0.97 -7.16 -0.34
CA ARG A 96 -0.38 -7.61 -0.69
C ARG A 96 -1.35 -7.03 0.31
N LEU A 97 -2.35 -6.32 -0.19
CA LEU A 97 -3.45 -5.78 0.60
C LEU A 97 -4.71 -6.58 0.30
N ARG A 98 -5.36 -7.10 1.34
CA ARG A 98 -6.69 -7.72 1.23
C ARG A 98 -7.65 -6.86 2.03
N ILE A 99 -8.50 -6.14 1.32
CA ILE A 99 -9.44 -5.16 1.85
C ILE A 99 -10.83 -5.80 1.87
N ARG A 100 -11.56 -5.61 2.95
CA ARG A 100 -12.94 -6.06 3.12
C ARG A 100 -13.76 -4.95 3.77
N ASP A 101 -14.84 -4.57 3.10
CA ASP A 101 -15.88 -3.72 3.67
C ASP A 101 -16.54 -4.45 4.85
N THR A 102 -16.60 -3.80 6.03
CA THR A 102 -17.16 -4.42 7.24
C THR A 102 -18.64 -4.09 7.45
N ALA A 103 -19.18 -3.16 6.66
CA ALA A 103 -20.58 -2.73 6.76
C ALA A 103 -21.54 -3.55 5.88
N ARG A 104 -21.03 -4.53 5.13
CA ARG A 104 -21.80 -5.37 4.19
C ARG A 104 -21.70 -6.86 4.49
#